data_AF-G0V359-F1
#
_entry.id   AF-G0V359-F1
#
_cell.length_a   1.000
_cell.length_b   1.000
_cell.length_c   1.000
_cell.angle_alpha   90.00
_cell.angle_beta   90.00
_cell.angle_gamma   90.00
#
_symmetry.space_group_name_H-M   'P 1'
#
loop_
_entity.id
_entity.type
_entity.pdbx_description
1 polymer ?
#
loop_
_entity_poly.entity_id
_entity_poly.type
_entity_poly.pdbx_seq_one_letter_code
_entity_poly.pdbx_strand_id
1 'polypeptide(L)'
;MNPNDYRQGAQPVMPVFPPRPSHLAAGGSSSHGGGSEVPVAGGALWGSAGSASTASAPFCPAFPVSGAAPAHAPAVTGLGAGHRGGTSPRVPDAAYAEREGYANAAIQASAEFWMSEQTRRMTKEHSTGPERATLLEREAGSAGFENDQSTLEFLTGSPKYVFRVTLLLIVGLFGAIPLMSPFSLTVLLTGCVVTYVVDYAGYRRGSVLAIIGTAGSFGVALFLSNFRSALSCVGPFCMILSVQGMLVTTAMAAFLHFHWVQLSFPHLICLMERCVLGVTPLLTLPSLLSTITAFAGSRHTPAWFLGAMCAIHHFFYCPLESSFVLRRRRVPRRQAVVGGGDHMGGTGADRGVGSGGVADAKDEYEVSPVQINERPEAIIFTLLLLLLPTTIYVSFQGNLLEAWLTNLINTAGMLCVPIVYLCWDPERSLWFLLPERQALSGCADYDPLGVREAVNAYRMWVFVGCMAVLPNWGVYRLLSSRYRFLFNGQPPPLNGICLSVALYATILQSFRQEAPRR
;
A
#
# COMPACT_ATOMS: atom_id res chain seq x y z
N MET A 1 37.90 -12.24 -9.79
CA MET A 1 37.31 -13.52 -10.23
C MET A 1 37.06 -13.44 -11.73
N ASN A 2 37.58 -14.40 -12.49
CA ASN A 2 37.48 -14.45 -13.95
C ASN A 2 36.22 -15.28 -14.33
N PRO A 3 35.29 -14.77 -15.14
CA PRO A 3 33.94 -15.37 -15.27
C PRO A 3 33.84 -16.63 -16.14
N ASN A 4 34.96 -17.28 -16.52
CA ASN A 4 34.97 -18.37 -17.49
C ASN A 4 35.35 -19.76 -16.95
N ASP A 5 35.48 -19.95 -15.64
CA ASP A 5 35.73 -21.28 -15.06
C ASP A 5 34.43 -21.97 -14.63
N TYR A 6 33.83 -22.75 -15.54
CA TYR A 6 32.79 -23.73 -15.21
C TYR A 6 33.35 -25.15 -15.34
N ARG A 7 33.95 -25.67 -14.27
CA ARG A 7 34.09 -27.11 -14.07
C ARG A 7 32.90 -27.61 -13.26
N GLN A 8 32.05 -28.41 -13.90
CA GLN A 8 30.94 -29.12 -13.27
C GLN A 8 31.48 -30.12 -12.23
N GLY A 9 31.00 -30.02 -10.99
CA GLY A 9 31.17 -31.06 -9.95
C GLY A 9 31.80 -30.62 -8.63
N ALA A 10 32.23 -29.38 -8.45
CA ALA A 10 32.72 -28.91 -7.15
C ALA A 10 31.59 -28.31 -6.31
N GLN A 11 31.37 -28.83 -5.10
CA GLN A 11 30.52 -28.18 -4.10
C GLN A 11 31.07 -26.78 -3.79
N PRO A 12 30.20 -25.78 -3.53
CA PRO A 12 30.66 -24.43 -3.21
C PRO A 12 31.48 -24.46 -1.92
N VAL A 13 32.77 -24.17 -2.03
CA VAL A 13 33.66 -23.94 -0.88
C VAL A 13 33.21 -22.64 -0.22
N MET A 14 32.58 -22.75 0.96
CA MET A 14 32.33 -21.57 1.79
C MET A 14 33.67 -20.91 2.14
N PRO A 15 33.76 -19.57 2.12
CA PRO A 15 34.95 -18.88 2.59
C PRO A 15 35.13 -19.18 4.08
N VAL A 16 36.20 -19.93 4.39
CA VAL A 16 36.68 -20.09 5.76
C VAL A 16 37.24 -18.74 6.18
N PHE A 17 36.51 -18.03 7.04
CA PHE A 17 37.05 -16.84 7.71
C PHE A 17 38.10 -17.27 8.75
N PRO A 18 39.14 -16.44 8.98
CA PRO A 18 40.24 -16.81 9.84
C PRO A 18 39.75 -17.10 11.27
N PRO A 19 40.32 -18.08 11.97
CA PRO A 19 39.96 -18.35 13.36
C PRO A 19 40.33 -17.15 14.23
N ARG A 20 39.59 -16.99 15.34
CA ARG A 20 39.85 -15.98 16.37
C ARG A 20 41.33 -16.01 16.81
N PRO A 21 41.94 -14.85 17.14
CA PRO A 21 43.22 -14.83 17.82
C PRO A 21 43.05 -15.43 19.21
N SER A 22 43.68 -16.59 19.46
CA SER A 22 43.76 -17.18 20.78
C SER A 22 44.78 -16.43 21.62
N HIS A 23 44.34 -15.90 22.76
CA HIS A 23 45.20 -15.46 23.84
C HIS A 23 45.78 -16.68 24.59
N LEU A 24 47.10 -16.62 24.80
CA LEU A 24 47.92 -17.21 25.88
C LEU A 24 48.54 -18.61 25.72
N ALA A 25 49.89 -18.57 25.71
CA ALA A 25 50.83 -19.24 26.60
C ALA A 25 51.15 -20.76 26.46
N ALA A 26 52.44 -20.97 26.18
CA ALA A 26 53.39 -21.88 26.84
C ALA A 26 53.23 -23.42 26.77
N GLY A 27 54.31 -24.05 26.27
CA GLY A 27 54.68 -25.47 26.40
C GLY A 27 54.08 -26.35 25.30
N GLY A 28 54.78 -27.23 24.60
CA GLY A 28 56.11 -27.82 24.70
C GLY A 28 56.04 -29.19 23.98
N SER A 29 57.17 -29.63 23.42
CA SER A 29 57.49 -30.98 22.87
C SER A 29 56.83 -31.48 21.56
N SER A 30 57.61 -31.36 20.48
CA SER A 30 58.05 -32.39 19.51
C SER A 30 57.38 -33.78 19.43
N SER A 31 57.07 -34.23 18.20
CA SER A 31 57.67 -35.43 17.57
C SER A 31 57.25 -35.64 16.11
N HIS A 32 58.16 -36.26 15.34
CA HIS A 32 58.21 -36.56 13.90
C HIS A 32 57.21 -37.57 13.31
N GLY A 33 57.11 -37.55 11.96
CA GLY A 33 56.78 -38.68 11.07
C GLY A 33 55.54 -38.40 10.21
N GLY A 34 55.52 -38.38 8.87
CA GLY A 34 56.30 -39.10 7.87
C GLY A 34 55.45 -40.26 7.32
N GLY A 35 55.07 -40.24 6.04
CA GLY A 35 54.53 -41.44 5.37
C GLY A 35 53.42 -41.21 4.34
N SER A 36 53.81 -41.30 3.07
CA SER A 36 52.99 -41.52 1.88
C SER A 36 52.29 -42.89 1.92
N GLU A 37 51.11 -43.03 1.31
CA GLU A 37 50.80 -44.10 0.33
C GLU A 37 49.32 -44.11 -0.15
N VAL A 38 49.20 -44.24 -1.48
CA VAL A 38 48.05 -44.59 -2.31
C VAL A 38 48.13 -46.11 -2.52
N PRO A 39 47.03 -46.92 -2.57
CA PRO A 39 46.47 -47.37 -3.87
C PRO A 39 44.95 -47.75 -3.85
N VAL A 40 44.16 -47.43 -4.89
CA VAL A 40 43.83 -48.18 -6.14
C VAL A 40 42.63 -49.17 -6.04
N ALA A 41 41.73 -49.01 -7.03
CA ALA A 41 40.90 -49.99 -7.76
C ALA A 41 39.55 -50.53 -7.24
N GLY A 42 38.65 -50.63 -8.23
CA GLY A 42 37.56 -51.61 -8.33
C GLY A 42 36.19 -50.93 -8.39
N GLY A 43 35.35 -51.06 -9.41
CA GLY A 43 35.36 -51.88 -10.62
C GLY A 43 34.03 -51.66 -11.37
N ALA A 44 34.03 -52.05 -12.63
CA ALA A 44 32.94 -51.97 -13.60
C ALA A 44 31.62 -52.63 -13.14
N LEU A 45 30.49 -52.27 -13.76
CA LEU A 45 29.82 -53.13 -14.77
C LEU A 45 28.46 -52.55 -15.23
N TRP A 46 28.31 -52.44 -16.57
CA TRP A 46 27.14 -52.77 -17.43
C TRP A 46 25.74 -52.21 -17.06
N GLY A 47 24.89 -51.77 -17.99
CA GLY A 47 24.82 -52.03 -19.41
C GLY A 47 23.75 -51.16 -20.11
N SER A 48 23.66 -51.38 -21.41
CA SER A 48 23.12 -50.51 -22.45
C SER A 48 21.64 -50.74 -22.81
N ALA A 49 21.13 -49.82 -23.63
CA ALA A 49 19.96 -49.87 -24.54
C ALA A 49 18.56 -49.75 -23.90
N GLY A 50 17.59 -49.05 -24.47
CA GLY A 50 17.50 -48.34 -25.75
C GLY A 50 16.02 -48.12 -26.09
N SER A 51 15.71 -46.99 -26.74
CA SER A 51 14.53 -46.69 -27.59
C SER A 51 13.10 -46.87 -27.03
N ALA A 52 12.31 -45.79 -27.09
CA ALA A 52 11.11 -45.73 -27.95
C ALA A 52 10.47 -44.34 -27.92
N SER A 53 9.99 -43.93 -29.08
CA SER A 53 9.36 -42.66 -29.41
C SER A 53 7.83 -42.73 -29.38
N THR A 54 7.21 -41.53 -29.38
CA THR A 54 5.96 -41.14 -30.07
C THR A 54 4.58 -41.57 -29.54
N ALA A 55 3.88 -40.55 -29.00
CA ALA A 55 2.58 -40.00 -29.43
C ALA A 55 1.31 -40.89 -29.52
N SER A 56 0.26 -40.52 -28.77
CA SER A 56 -1.05 -40.05 -29.27
C SER A 56 -2.11 -40.00 -28.15
N ALA A 57 -2.95 -38.95 -28.16
CA ALA A 57 -4.16 -38.75 -27.34
C ALA A 57 -5.34 -39.59 -27.91
N PRO A 58 -6.64 -39.43 -27.51
CA PRO A 58 -7.28 -38.70 -26.39
C PRO A 58 -8.33 -39.59 -25.63
N PHE A 59 -9.06 -39.03 -24.64
CA PHE A 59 -10.49 -39.26 -24.29
C PHE A 59 -10.79 -39.05 -22.79
N CYS A 60 -11.71 -38.12 -22.50
CA CYS A 60 -12.61 -38.12 -21.32
C CYS A 60 -13.96 -38.77 -21.76
N PRO A 61 -14.99 -39.02 -20.92
CA PRO A 61 -15.22 -38.59 -19.53
C PRO A 61 -15.84 -39.67 -18.59
N ALA A 62 -16.02 -39.34 -17.30
CA ALA A 62 -17.25 -39.53 -16.49
C ALA A 62 -16.97 -39.83 -14.99
N PHE A 63 -17.63 -39.06 -14.12
CA PHE A 63 -17.88 -39.33 -12.69
C PHE A 63 -18.94 -40.44 -12.52
N PRO A 64 -19.03 -41.16 -11.37
CA PRO A 64 -19.82 -40.67 -10.24
C PRO A 64 -19.34 -41.02 -8.81
N VAL A 65 -19.60 -40.05 -7.91
CA VAL A 65 -20.25 -40.13 -6.59
C VAL A 65 -20.31 -41.47 -5.81
N SER A 66 -19.90 -41.40 -4.53
CA SER A 66 -20.59 -41.88 -3.31
C SER A 66 -19.79 -42.82 -2.42
N GLY A 67 -19.87 -42.64 -1.10
CA GLY A 67 -19.64 -43.72 -0.13
C GLY A 67 -18.92 -43.30 1.15
N ALA A 68 -19.63 -43.39 2.26
CA ALA A 68 -19.24 -42.97 3.60
C ALA A 68 -18.49 -44.04 4.42
N ALA A 69 -17.61 -43.56 5.30
CA ALA A 69 -17.35 -44.03 6.68
C ALA A 69 -16.75 -45.46 6.88
N PRO A 70 -16.44 -45.89 8.12
CA PRO A 70 -15.05 -45.99 8.60
C PRO A 70 -14.69 -47.37 9.19
N ALA A 71 -13.53 -47.42 9.87
CA ALA A 71 -13.08 -48.43 10.84
C ALA A 71 -12.54 -49.76 10.29
N HIS A 72 -11.27 -50.04 10.54
CA HIS A 72 -10.86 -50.92 11.65
C HIS A 72 -9.35 -51.17 11.59
N ALA A 73 -8.69 -50.94 12.72
CA ALA A 73 -7.40 -51.56 13.01
C ALA A 73 -7.59 -53.06 13.26
N PRO A 74 -6.53 -53.86 13.07
CA PRO A 74 -6.27 -54.96 13.97
C PRO A 74 -4.92 -54.77 14.68
N ALA A 75 -4.99 -54.84 16.01
CA ALA A 75 -3.85 -55.15 16.85
C ALA A 75 -3.63 -56.67 16.81
N VAL A 76 -2.37 -57.11 16.70
CA VAL A 76 -1.94 -58.42 17.21
C VAL A 76 -0.69 -58.22 18.06
N THR A 77 -0.80 -58.76 19.26
CA THR A 77 0.03 -58.77 20.46
C THR A 77 1.20 -59.75 20.44
N GLY A 78 2.27 -59.38 21.17
CA GLY A 78 3.17 -60.24 21.96
C GLY A 78 4.27 -60.98 21.18
N LEU A 79 5.47 -61.24 21.70
CA LEU A 79 6.04 -61.18 23.05
C LEU A 79 7.57 -61.31 22.90
N GLY A 80 8.35 -60.68 23.78
CA GLY A 80 9.80 -60.88 23.85
C GLY A 80 10.52 -59.90 24.77
N ALA A 81 10.40 -60.13 26.09
CA ALA A 81 11.12 -59.38 27.11
C ALA A 81 12.58 -59.85 27.23
N GLY A 82 13.52 -58.89 27.27
CA GLY A 82 14.92 -59.10 27.60
C GLY A 82 15.57 -57.81 28.11
N HIS A 83 15.87 -57.79 29.41
CA HIS A 83 16.48 -56.72 30.22
C HIS A 83 17.77 -56.09 29.66
N ARG A 84 17.88 -54.75 29.65
CA ARG A 84 18.86 -53.92 30.41
C ARG A 84 19.02 -52.51 29.82
N GLY A 85 18.88 -51.50 30.70
CA GLY A 85 19.81 -50.37 30.74
C GLY A 85 19.45 -49.11 29.94
N GLY A 86 18.92 -48.10 30.66
CA GLY A 86 19.57 -46.79 30.71
C GLY A 86 19.30 -45.78 29.58
N THR A 87 18.90 -44.59 30.02
CA THR A 87 18.97 -43.27 29.37
C THR A 87 17.84 -42.87 28.42
N SER A 88 16.99 -41.99 28.97
CA SER A 88 16.17 -41.03 28.24
C SER A 88 17.01 -40.23 27.24
N PRO A 89 16.57 -39.98 26.00
CA PRO A 89 17.26 -39.05 25.13
C PRO A 89 17.07 -37.64 25.68
N ARG A 90 18.16 -37.06 26.16
CA ARG A 90 18.27 -35.66 26.56
C ARG A 90 18.14 -34.78 25.30
N VAL A 91 17.30 -33.76 25.43
CA VAL A 91 16.97 -32.70 24.48
C VAL A 91 18.22 -32.06 23.84
N PRO A 92 18.20 -31.66 22.55
CA PRO A 92 19.33 -31.00 21.88
C PRO A 92 19.37 -29.49 22.20
N ASP A 93 19.45 -29.10 23.47
CA ASP A 93 19.47 -27.68 23.87
C ASP A 93 20.77 -26.96 23.47
N ALA A 94 21.88 -27.69 23.34
CA ALA A 94 23.18 -27.12 23.01
C ALA A 94 23.26 -26.58 21.57
N ALA A 95 22.61 -27.26 20.61
CA ALA A 95 22.61 -26.83 19.21
C ALA A 95 21.72 -25.60 18.96
N TYR A 96 20.64 -25.45 19.74
CA TYR A 96 19.81 -24.25 19.70
C TYR A 96 20.50 -23.04 20.35
N ALA A 97 21.15 -23.24 21.50
CA ALA A 97 21.91 -22.18 22.16
C ALA A 97 23.08 -21.65 21.32
N GLU A 98 23.78 -22.53 20.58
CA GLU A 98 24.85 -22.12 19.68
C GLU A 98 24.30 -21.30 18.49
N ARG A 99 23.16 -21.72 17.93
CA ARG A 99 22.51 -21.01 16.82
C ARG A 99 21.97 -19.64 17.22
N GLU A 100 21.43 -19.50 18.43
CA GLU A 100 21.04 -18.21 18.99
C GLU A 100 22.26 -17.30 19.26
N GLY A 101 23.37 -17.87 19.71
CA GLY A 101 24.63 -17.15 19.88
C GLY A 101 25.15 -16.55 18.57
N TYR A 102 25.11 -17.32 17.47
CA TYR A 102 25.49 -16.84 16.13
C TYR A 102 24.54 -15.76 15.60
N ALA A 103 23.22 -15.94 15.79
CA ALA A 103 22.23 -14.94 15.36
C ALA A 103 22.42 -13.61 16.10
N ASN A 104 22.62 -13.66 17.42
CA ASN A 104 22.85 -12.48 18.25
C ASN A 104 24.17 -11.78 17.90
N ALA A 105 25.23 -12.54 17.61
CA ALA A 105 26.51 -11.98 17.16
C ALA A 105 26.39 -11.29 15.78
N ALA A 106 25.61 -11.84 14.85
CA ALA A 106 25.35 -11.22 13.55
C ALA A 106 24.52 -9.93 13.67
N ILE A 107 23.55 -9.90 14.59
CA ILE A 107 22.75 -8.70 14.89
C ILE A 107 23.64 -7.60 15.50
N GLN A 108 24.52 -7.95 16.44
CA GLN A 108 25.46 -6.99 17.04
C GLN A 108 26.46 -6.45 16.01
N ALA A 109 27.07 -7.32 15.20
CA ALA A 109 28.02 -6.90 14.17
C ALA A 109 27.38 -5.98 13.11
N SER A 110 26.11 -6.24 12.76
CA SER A 110 25.38 -5.37 11.84
C SER A 110 25.01 -4.03 12.49
N ALA A 111 24.63 -4.00 13.76
CA ALA A 111 24.38 -2.76 14.50
C ALA A 111 25.65 -1.89 14.63
N GLU A 112 26.80 -2.50 14.96
CA GLU A 112 28.09 -1.81 15.07
C GLU A 112 28.55 -1.24 13.73
N PHE A 113 28.41 -2.02 12.65
CA PHE A 113 28.69 -1.53 11.30
C PHE A 113 27.85 -0.29 10.97
N TRP A 114 26.55 -0.30 11.27
CA TRP A 114 25.67 0.84 11.03
C TRP A 114 26.02 2.06 11.87
N MET A 115 26.37 1.88 13.15
CA MET A 115 26.85 2.98 13.98
C MET A 115 28.14 3.58 13.40
N SER A 116 29.10 2.75 12.97
CA SER A 116 30.34 3.22 12.36
C SER A 116 30.11 3.99 11.05
N GLU A 117 29.18 3.54 10.22
CA GLU A 117 28.85 4.18 8.94
C GLU A 117 28.07 5.49 9.14
N GLN A 118 27.20 5.57 10.16
CA GLN A 118 26.55 6.84 10.53
C GLN A 118 27.56 7.85 11.06
N THR A 119 28.48 7.43 11.93
CA THR A 119 29.55 8.31 12.42
C THR A 119 30.42 8.78 11.26
N ARG A 120 30.78 7.89 10.32
CA ARG A 120 31.55 8.27 9.12
C ARG A 120 30.82 9.30 8.25
N ARG A 121 29.50 9.19 8.11
CA ARG A 121 28.67 10.16 7.35
C ARG A 121 28.55 11.50 8.06
N MET A 122 28.31 11.49 9.38
CA MET A 122 28.31 12.70 10.22
C MET A 122 29.66 13.43 10.13
N THR A 123 30.77 12.68 10.20
CA THR A 123 32.12 13.25 10.09
C THR A 123 32.37 13.82 8.70
N LYS A 124 31.86 13.16 7.65
CA LYS A 124 31.96 13.66 6.27
C LYS A 124 31.16 14.95 6.09
N GLU A 125 29.93 15.02 6.60
CA GLU A 125 29.08 16.22 6.58
C GLU A 125 29.70 17.39 7.36
N HIS A 126 30.34 17.12 8.50
CA HIS A 126 31.07 18.14 9.27
C HIS A 126 32.37 18.59 8.57
N SER A 127 33.06 17.69 7.85
CA SER A 127 34.25 18.03 7.07
C SER A 127 33.94 18.76 5.76
N THR A 128 32.73 18.58 5.21
CA THR A 128 32.20 19.33 4.06
C THR A 128 31.32 20.48 4.53
N GLY A 129 31.82 21.26 5.50
CA GLY A 129 31.21 22.52 5.96
C GLY A 129 31.11 23.60 4.85
N PRO A 130 30.59 24.79 5.18
CA PRO A 130 29.65 25.61 4.40
C PRO A 130 30.19 26.32 3.15
N GLU A 131 31.35 25.92 2.60
CA GLU A 131 31.95 26.59 1.45
C GLU A 131 31.27 26.30 0.11
N ARG A 132 30.52 25.20 0.00
CA ARG A 132 29.73 24.92 -1.22
C ARG A 132 28.38 25.66 -1.27
N ALA A 133 27.87 26.12 -0.14
CA ALA A 133 26.66 26.93 -0.09
C ALA A 133 26.96 28.39 -0.47
N THR A 134 28.10 28.92 -0.04
CA THR A 134 28.45 30.34 -0.28
C THR A 134 28.98 30.63 -1.69
N LEU A 135 29.50 29.63 -2.42
CA LEU A 135 29.94 29.82 -3.82
C LEU A 135 28.77 29.78 -4.83
N LEU A 136 27.73 28.99 -4.56
CA LEU A 136 26.51 28.97 -5.39
C LEU A 136 25.58 30.17 -5.12
N GLU A 137 25.65 30.75 -3.92
CA GLU A 137 24.86 31.93 -3.53
C GLU A 137 25.43 33.25 -4.11
N ARG A 138 26.71 33.26 -4.49
CA ARG A 138 27.36 34.45 -5.08
C ARG A 138 27.17 34.59 -6.60
N GLU A 139 26.80 33.51 -7.30
CA GLU A 139 26.49 33.54 -8.75
C GLU A 139 24.99 33.67 -9.07
N ALA A 140 24.10 33.51 -8.08
CA ALA A 140 22.65 33.60 -8.25
C ALA A 140 22.06 35.00 -7.92
N GLY A 141 22.91 36.02 -7.79
CA GLY A 141 22.49 37.39 -7.52
C GLY A 141 22.12 38.16 -8.79
N SER A 142 20.89 38.00 -9.29
CA SER A 142 20.10 39.06 -9.97
C SER A 142 18.92 38.48 -10.78
N ALA A 143 17.90 37.99 -10.10
CA ALA A 143 16.51 38.05 -10.59
C ALA A 143 15.57 37.91 -9.40
N GLY A 144 14.88 38.99 -9.05
CA GLY A 144 13.96 39.01 -7.92
C GLY A 144 12.75 38.11 -8.11
N PHE A 145 12.37 37.41 -7.05
CA PHE A 145 11.06 37.44 -6.39
C PHE A 145 11.11 36.42 -5.24
N GLU A 146 10.46 36.76 -4.12
CA GLU A 146 10.34 35.96 -2.89
C GLU A 146 10.07 34.47 -3.17
N ASN A 147 11.11 33.64 -3.17
CA ASN A 147 10.97 32.21 -2.98
C ASN A 147 11.37 31.91 -1.54
N ASP A 148 10.35 31.85 -0.69
CA ASP A 148 10.38 31.25 0.63
C ASP A 148 11.15 29.92 0.54
N GLN A 149 12.44 29.90 0.92
CA GLN A 149 13.32 28.73 0.87
C GLN A 149 12.84 27.70 1.90
N SER A 150 11.76 27.01 1.59
CA SER A 150 11.31 25.84 2.34
C SER A 150 12.15 24.65 1.92
N THR A 151 13.11 24.26 2.76
CA THR A 151 13.90 23.05 2.54
C THR A 151 13.01 21.83 2.77
N LEU A 152 12.89 20.99 1.74
CA LEU A 152 12.23 19.68 1.84
C LEU A 152 13.19 18.70 2.51
N GLU A 153 12.75 18.08 3.59
CA GLU A 153 13.51 17.08 4.29
C GLU A 153 12.84 15.71 4.16
N PHE A 154 13.64 14.72 3.79
CA PHE A 154 13.20 13.34 3.70
C PHE A 154 13.42 12.65 5.05
N LEU A 155 12.34 12.21 5.68
CA LEU A 155 12.35 11.45 6.92
C LEU A 155 12.12 9.98 6.62
N THR A 156 13.09 9.12 6.94
CA THR A 156 12.88 7.67 6.90
C THR A 156 11.93 7.25 8.01
N GLY A 157 10.94 6.40 7.70
CA GLY A 157 9.94 5.98 8.68
C GLY A 157 9.08 4.81 8.20
N SER A 158 8.05 4.46 8.98
CA SER A 158 7.02 3.52 8.56
C SER A 158 5.95 4.25 7.73
N PRO A 159 5.49 3.68 6.61
CA PRO A 159 4.40 4.27 5.83
C PRO A 159 3.11 4.38 6.69
N LYS A 160 2.44 5.54 6.64
CA LYS A 160 1.27 5.85 7.49
C LYS A 160 0.00 5.10 7.08
N TYR A 161 -0.19 4.87 5.79
CA TYR A 161 -1.46 4.40 5.21
C TYR A 161 -1.53 2.91 4.91
N VAL A 162 -0.60 2.12 5.48
CA VAL A 162 -0.47 0.68 5.19
C VAL A 162 -1.80 -0.05 5.37
N PHE A 163 -2.47 0.16 6.51
CA PHE A 163 -3.73 -0.53 6.78
C PHE A 163 -4.80 -0.25 5.72
N ARG A 164 -4.94 1.02 5.28
CA ARG A 164 -5.93 1.40 4.26
C ARG A 164 -5.61 0.76 2.92
N VAL A 165 -4.34 0.83 2.50
CA VAL A 165 -3.86 0.26 1.23
C VAL A 165 -4.03 -1.26 1.25
N THR A 166 -3.62 -1.93 2.32
CA THR A 166 -3.75 -3.39 2.47
C THR A 166 -5.22 -3.82 2.42
N LEU A 167 -6.12 -3.13 3.13
CA LEU A 167 -7.55 -3.43 3.09
C LEU A 167 -8.12 -3.28 1.67
N LEU A 168 -7.78 -2.19 0.99
CA LEU A 168 -8.19 -1.94 -0.39
C LEU A 168 -7.66 -3.02 -1.35
N LEU A 169 -6.41 -3.43 -1.20
CA LEU A 169 -5.79 -4.48 -2.00
C LEU A 169 -6.43 -5.86 -1.74
N ILE A 170 -6.75 -6.19 -0.49
CA ILE A 170 -7.45 -7.45 -0.16
C ILE A 170 -8.84 -7.48 -0.81
N VAL A 171 -9.60 -6.40 -0.70
CA VAL A 171 -10.92 -6.27 -1.34
C VAL A 171 -10.79 -6.34 -2.86
N GLY A 172 -9.77 -5.70 -3.42
CA GLY A 172 -9.48 -5.74 -4.85
C GLY A 172 -9.06 -7.14 -5.34
N LEU A 173 -8.27 -7.87 -4.56
CA LEU A 173 -7.84 -9.23 -4.89
C LEU A 173 -8.99 -10.23 -4.78
N PHE A 174 -9.90 -10.03 -3.82
CA PHE A 174 -11.08 -10.87 -3.67
C PHE A 174 -11.91 -10.91 -4.96
N GLY A 175 -12.09 -9.76 -5.62
CA GLY A 175 -12.80 -9.69 -6.90
C GLY A 175 -12.11 -10.39 -8.05
N ALA A 176 -10.79 -10.65 -7.92
CA ALA A 176 -9.98 -11.35 -8.90
C ALA A 176 -9.92 -12.87 -8.68
N ILE A 177 -10.48 -13.40 -7.59
CA ILE A 177 -10.52 -14.85 -7.30
C ILE A 177 -11.05 -15.68 -8.47
N PRO A 178 -12.13 -15.27 -9.20
CA PRO A 178 -12.61 -16.05 -10.35
C PRO A 178 -11.59 -16.21 -11.48
N LEU A 179 -10.60 -15.31 -11.58
CA LEU A 179 -9.51 -15.39 -12.57
C LEU A 179 -8.34 -16.24 -12.07
N MET A 180 -8.25 -16.48 -10.77
CA MET A 180 -7.14 -17.21 -10.16
C MET A 180 -7.31 -18.71 -10.41
N SER A 181 -6.49 -19.24 -11.31
CA SER A 181 -6.31 -20.68 -11.44
C SER A 181 -5.45 -21.22 -10.29
N PRO A 182 -5.58 -22.52 -9.93
CA PRO A 182 -4.66 -23.17 -9.00
C PRO A 182 -3.19 -22.98 -9.40
N PHE A 183 -2.90 -22.96 -10.70
CA PHE A 183 -1.57 -22.69 -11.25
C PHE A 183 -1.08 -21.27 -10.91
N SER A 184 -1.90 -20.25 -11.10
CA SER A 184 -1.53 -18.88 -10.74
C SER A 184 -1.31 -18.74 -9.22
N LEU A 185 -2.15 -19.41 -8.42
CA LEU A 185 -2.06 -19.38 -6.95
C LEU A 185 -0.77 -20.07 -6.48
N THR A 186 -0.39 -21.21 -7.05
CA THR A 186 0.88 -21.87 -6.70
C THR A 186 2.09 -21.03 -7.07
N VAL A 187 2.06 -20.34 -8.22
CA VAL A 187 3.12 -19.39 -8.61
C VAL A 187 3.24 -18.25 -7.60
N LEU A 188 2.10 -17.65 -7.19
CA LEU A 188 2.09 -16.59 -6.18
C LEU A 188 2.63 -17.07 -4.83
N LEU A 189 2.13 -18.20 -4.31
CA LEU A 189 2.58 -18.77 -3.03
C LEU A 189 4.07 -19.12 -3.07
N THR A 190 4.54 -19.77 -4.14
CA THR A 190 5.94 -20.14 -4.29
C THR A 190 6.82 -18.88 -4.33
N GLY A 191 6.42 -17.85 -5.08
CA GLY A 191 7.14 -16.58 -5.11
C GLY A 191 7.16 -15.86 -3.77
N CYS A 192 6.05 -15.88 -3.01
CA CYS A 192 6.00 -15.35 -1.64
C CYS A 192 6.95 -16.11 -0.70
N VAL A 193 7.01 -17.43 -0.77
CA VAL A 193 7.94 -18.25 0.02
C VAL A 193 9.39 -17.95 -0.35
N VAL A 194 9.71 -17.87 -1.64
CA VAL A 194 11.06 -17.50 -2.11
C VAL A 194 11.45 -16.11 -1.63
N THR A 195 10.53 -15.15 -1.74
CA THR A 195 10.75 -13.78 -1.24
C THR A 195 11.07 -13.79 0.25
N TYR A 196 10.26 -14.52 1.05
CA TYR A 196 10.47 -14.64 2.49
C TYR A 196 11.82 -15.29 2.84
N VAL A 197 12.19 -16.38 2.15
CA VAL A 197 13.47 -17.07 2.37
C VAL A 197 14.66 -16.18 2.03
N VAL A 198 14.59 -15.45 0.92
CA VAL A 198 15.67 -14.54 0.48
C VAL A 198 15.79 -13.33 1.42
N ASP A 199 14.66 -12.83 1.92
CA ASP A 199 14.63 -11.77 2.93
C ASP A 199 15.22 -12.24 4.27
N TYR A 200 14.82 -13.43 4.72
CA TYR A 200 15.36 -14.08 5.93
C TYR A 200 16.88 -14.33 5.84
N ALA A 201 17.38 -14.70 4.65
CA ALA A 201 18.81 -14.87 4.40
C ALA A 201 19.60 -13.54 4.35
N GLY A 202 18.93 -12.38 4.44
CA GLY A 202 19.57 -11.06 4.45
C GLY A 202 20.02 -10.56 3.07
N TYR A 203 19.63 -11.24 1.98
CA TYR A 203 19.99 -10.84 0.63
C TYR A 203 19.11 -9.67 0.15
N ARG A 204 19.48 -8.44 0.54
CA ARG A 204 18.70 -7.21 0.27
C ARG A 204 18.29 -7.03 -1.20
N ARG A 205 19.25 -7.15 -2.13
CA ARG A 205 18.97 -7.01 -3.57
C ARG A 205 18.17 -8.19 -4.12
N GLY A 206 18.43 -9.39 -3.58
CA GLY A 206 17.70 -10.60 -3.93
C GLY A 206 16.23 -10.50 -3.56
N SER A 207 15.92 -9.96 -2.38
CA SER A 207 14.55 -9.80 -1.88
C SER A 207 13.72 -8.90 -2.80
N VAL A 208 14.29 -7.76 -3.22
CA VAL A 208 13.66 -6.87 -4.21
C VAL A 208 13.41 -7.58 -5.54
N LEU A 209 14.41 -8.28 -6.09
CA LEU A 209 14.27 -9.05 -7.33
C LEU A 209 13.24 -10.19 -7.19
N ALA A 210 13.17 -10.83 -6.04
CA ALA A 210 12.21 -11.89 -5.75
C ALA A 210 10.78 -11.34 -5.72
N ILE A 211 10.54 -10.16 -5.15
CA ILE A 211 9.22 -9.49 -5.16
C ILE A 211 8.80 -9.14 -6.60
N ILE A 212 9.68 -8.52 -7.39
CA ILE A 212 9.39 -8.17 -8.79
C ILE A 212 9.14 -9.44 -9.60
N GLY A 213 10.00 -10.45 -9.45
CA GLY A 213 9.88 -11.74 -10.11
C GLY A 213 8.59 -12.46 -9.74
N THR A 214 8.17 -12.39 -8.48
CA THR A 214 6.90 -12.96 -8.00
C THR A 214 5.69 -12.25 -8.62
N ALA A 215 5.65 -10.92 -8.56
CA ALA A 215 4.56 -10.14 -9.14
C ALA A 215 4.47 -10.31 -10.66
N GLY A 216 5.62 -10.34 -11.34
CA GLY A 216 5.70 -10.56 -12.79
C GLY A 216 5.31 -11.97 -13.21
N SER A 217 5.86 -12.99 -12.56
CA SER A 217 5.53 -14.40 -12.84
C SER A 217 4.07 -14.73 -12.54
N PHE A 218 3.52 -14.20 -11.44
CA PHE A 218 2.10 -14.35 -11.13
C PHE A 218 1.22 -13.67 -12.19
N GLY A 219 1.60 -12.47 -12.63
CA GLY A 219 0.95 -11.78 -13.74
C GLY A 219 0.90 -12.56 -15.04
N VAL A 220 2.06 -13.09 -15.45
CA VAL A 220 2.18 -13.95 -16.63
C VAL A 220 1.36 -15.22 -16.45
N ALA A 221 1.38 -15.84 -15.27
CA ALA A 221 0.59 -17.03 -14.98
C ALA A 221 -0.91 -16.77 -15.08
N LEU A 222 -1.40 -15.64 -14.53
CA LEU A 222 -2.80 -15.21 -14.67
C LEU A 222 -3.20 -14.98 -16.13
N PHE A 223 -2.33 -14.34 -16.91
CA PHE A 223 -2.58 -14.08 -18.33
C PHE A 223 -2.64 -15.41 -19.11
N LEU A 224 -1.66 -16.30 -18.92
CA LEU A 224 -1.61 -17.60 -19.59
C LEU A 224 -2.79 -18.48 -19.21
N SER A 225 -3.19 -18.51 -17.93
CA SER A 225 -4.34 -19.32 -17.49
C SER A 225 -5.68 -18.83 -18.07
N ASN A 226 -5.75 -17.56 -18.47
CA ASN A 226 -6.94 -16.94 -19.02
C ASN A 226 -6.79 -16.52 -20.49
N PHE A 227 -5.74 -17.00 -21.19
CA PHE A 227 -5.33 -16.52 -22.51
C PHE A 227 -6.47 -16.54 -23.53
N ARG A 228 -7.21 -17.65 -23.59
CA ARG A 228 -8.35 -17.81 -24.51
C ARG A 228 -9.46 -16.80 -24.22
N SER A 229 -9.80 -16.59 -22.95
CA SER A 229 -10.84 -15.66 -22.52
C SER A 229 -10.42 -14.20 -22.76
N ALA A 230 -9.16 -13.89 -22.50
CA ALA A 230 -8.56 -12.58 -22.74
C ALA A 230 -8.52 -12.21 -24.22
N LEU A 231 -8.25 -13.16 -25.12
CA LEU A 231 -8.28 -12.93 -26.56
C LEU A 231 -9.70 -12.79 -27.12
N SER A 232 -10.67 -13.52 -26.55
CA SER A 232 -12.04 -13.51 -27.07
C SER A 232 -12.89 -12.34 -26.57
N CYS A 233 -12.55 -11.74 -25.42
CA CYS A 233 -13.38 -10.73 -24.76
C CYS A 233 -12.53 -9.63 -24.11
N VAL A 234 -12.90 -8.37 -24.35
CA VAL A 234 -12.22 -7.18 -23.79
C VAL A 234 -12.33 -7.14 -22.26
N GLY A 235 -13.45 -7.58 -21.67
CA GLY A 235 -13.69 -7.54 -20.22
C GLY A 235 -12.63 -8.29 -19.39
N PRO A 236 -12.46 -9.61 -19.58
CA PRO A 236 -11.41 -10.40 -18.92
C PRO A 236 -10.01 -9.84 -19.14
N PHE A 237 -9.70 -9.33 -20.34
CA PHE A 237 -8.42 -8.69 -20.63
C PHE A 237 -8.19 -7.44 -19.77
N CYS A 238 -9.15 -6.51 -19.73
CA CYS A 238 -9.07 -5.32 -18.87
C CYS A 238 -8.99 -5.68 -17.38
N MET A 239 -9.68 -6.74 -16.94
CA MET A 239 -9.64 -7.22 -15.57
C MET A 239 -8.25 -7.78 -15.22
N ILE A 240 -7.63 -8.55 -16.12
CA ILE A 240 -6.25 -9.06 -15.94
C ILE A 240 -5.25 -7.89 -15.88
N LEU A 241 -5.39 -6.87 -16.75
CA LEU A 241 -4.54 -5.67 -16.70
C LEU A 241 -4.71 -4.89 -15.38
N SER A 242 -5.94 -4.75 -14.89
CA SER A 242 -6.23 -4.13 -13.59
C SER A 242 -5.59 -4.90 -12.44
N VAL A 243 -5.69 -6.23 -12.43
CA VAL A 243 -5.03 -7.10 -11.44
C VAL A 243 -3.51 -6.98 -11.53
N GLN A 244 -2.96 -6.94 -12.74
CA GLN A 244 -1.52 -6.72 -12.92
C GLN A 244 -1.07 -5.37 -12.37
N GLY A 245 -1.85 -4.31 -12.62
CA GLY A 245 -1.62 -3.01 -12.00
C GLY A 245 -1.64 -3.08 -10.47
N MET A 246 -2.65 -3.75 -9.88
CA MET A 246 -2.74 -3.93 -8.43
C MET A 246 -1.54 -4.69 -7.85
N LEU A 247 -1.01 -5.68 -8.59
CA LEU A 247 0.19 -6.41 -8.17
C LEU A 247 1.43 -5.52 -8.20
N VAL A 248 1.56 -4.68 -9.23
CA VAL A 248 2.65 -3.70 -9.30
C VAL A 248 2.55 -2.71 -8.14
N THR A 249 1.36 -2.18 -7.84
CA THR A 249 1.21 -1.27 -6.69
C THR A 249 1.39 -1.99 -5.35
N THR A 250 1.05 -3.28 -5.26
CA THR A 250 1.34 -4.10 -4.07
C THR A 250 2.84 -4.28 -3.87
N ALA A 251 3.60 -4.56 -4.94
CA ALA A 251 5.05 -4.64 -4.90
C ALA A 251 5.67 -3.28 -4.51
N MET A 252 5.14 -2.17 -5.06
CA MET A 252 5.55 -0.83 -4.66
C MET A 252 5.27 -0.57 -3.18
N ALA A 253 4.10 -0.94 -2.68
CA ALA A 253 3.75 -0.80 -1.27
C ALA A 253 4.69 -1.61 -0.36
N ALA A 254 5.06 -2.83 -0.77
CA ALA A 254 6.05 -3.63 -0.06
C ALA A 254 7.43 -2.93 -0.03
N PHE A 255 7.86 -2.36 -1.15
CA PHE A 255 9.11 -1.60 -1.24
C PHE A 255 9.16 -0.35 -0.35
N LEU A 256 8.02 0.27 -0.03
CA LEU A 256 7.96 1.37 0.94
C LEU A 256 8.42 0.95 2.34
N HIS A 257 8.38 -0.33 2.68
CA HIS A 257 8.84 -0.84 3.98
C HIS A 257 10.35 -1.12 4.05
N PHE A 258 11.05 -1.20 2.91
CA PHE A 258 12.48 -1.52 2.90
C PHE A 258 13.32 -0.27 3.22
N HIS A 259 13.84 -0.20 4.44
CA HIS A 259 14.67 0.91 4.90
C HIS A 259 15.89 1.17 3.99
N TRP A 260 16.51 0.12 3.45
CA TRP A 260 17.61 0.26 2.49
C TRP A 260 17.21 1.02 1.22
N VAL A 261 16.00 0.79 0.70
CA VAL A 261 15.49 1.49 -0.48
C VAL A 261 15.20 2.96 -0.14
N GLN A 262 14.63 3.23 1.04
CA GLN A 262 14.40 4.59 1.55
C GLN A 262 15.68 5.42 1.62
N LEU A 263 16.79 4.83 2.12
CA LEU A 263 18.07 5.52 2.21
C LEU A 263 18.76 5.71 0.85
N SER A 264 18.59 4.75 -0.06
CA SER A 264 19.32 4.73 -1.33
C SER A 264 18.62 5.58 -2.40
N PHE A 265 17.29 5.62 -2.39
CA PHE A 265 16.47 6.23 -3.45
C PHE A 265 15.25 6.97 -2.88
N PRO A 266 15.44 8.11 -2.17
CA PRO A 266 14.34 8.84 -1.54
C PRO A 266 13.29 9.34 -2.54
N HIS A 267 13.72 9.86 -3.71
CA HIS A 267 12.80 10.30 -4.76
C HIS A 267 11.93 9.17 -5.31
N LEU A 268 12.50 7.95 -5.42
CA LEU A 268 11.77 6.78 -5.89
C LEU A 268 10.69 6.38 -4.87
N ILE A 269 11.00 6.41 -3.57
CA ILE A 269 10.03 6.12 -2.51
C ILE A 269 8.87 7.12 -2.53
N CYS A 270 9.14 8.42 -2.71
CA CYS A 270 8.07 9.42 -2.82
C CYS A 270 7.16 9.14 -4.02
N LEU A 271 7.76 8.84 -5.18
CA LEU A 271 7.00 8.48 -6.39
C LEU A 271 6.17 7.22 -6.18
N MET A 272 6.72 6.21 -5.51
CA MET A 272 6.02 4.96 -5.23
C MET A 272 4.90 5.15 -4.21
N GLU A 273 5.11 5.94 -3.16
CA GLU A 273 4.07 6.29 -2.19
C GLU A 273 2.89 6.96 -2.91
N ARG A 274 3.18 7.91 -3.81
CA ARG A 274 2.19 8.56 -4.64
C ARG A 274 1.48 7.59 -5.58
N CYS A 275 2.21 6.75 -6.32
CA CYS A 275 1.60 5.76 -7.22
C CYS A 275 0.69 4.80 -6.44
N VAL A 276 1.13 4.33 -5.27
CA VAL A 276 0.35 3.44 -4.41
C VAL A 276 -0.93 4.12 -3.93
N LEU A 277 -0.88 5.37 -3.48
CA LEU A 277 -2.08 6.05 -2.95
C LEU A 277 -3.02 6.57 -4.05
N GLY A 278 -2.48 7.09 -5.15
CA GLY A 278 -3.26 7.71 -6.22
C GLY A 278 -3.80 6.70 -7.24
N VAL A 279 -3.05 5.64 -7.57
CA VAL A 279 -3.38 4.72 -8.67
C VAL A 279 -4.05 3.45 -8.17
N THR A 280 -3.69 2.93 -6.99
CA THR A 280 -4.32 1.69 -6.45
C THR A 280 -5.83 1.77 -6.38
N PRO A 281 -6.46 2.87 -5.88
CA PRO A 281 -7.91 2.95 -5.85
C PRO A 281 -8.57 2.84 -7.21
N LEU A 282 -8.01 3.47 -8.25
CA LEU A 282 -8.49 3.36 -9.63
C LEU A 282 -8.36 1.93 -10.15
N LEU A 283 -7.23 1.27 -9.89
CA LEU A 283 -6.98 -0.10 -10.34
C LEU A 283 -7.88 -1.12 -9.64
N THR A 284 -8.37 -0.81 -8.44
CA THR A 284 -9.29 -1.70 -7.70
C THR A 284 -10.75 -1.60 -8.17
N LEU A 285 -11.12 -0.59 -8.97
CA LEU A 285 -12.52 -0.39 -9.35
C LEU A 285 -13.13 -1.56 -10.15
N PRO A 286 -12.45 -2.16 -11.15
CA PRO A 286 -13.02 -3.28 -11.89
C PRO A 286 -13.25 -4.51 -11.01
N SER A 287 -12.29 -4.83 -10.14
CA SER A 287 -12.42 -5.97 -9.24
C SER A 287 -13.44 -5.72 -8.14
N LEU A 288 -13.51 -4.51 -7.61
CA LEU A 288 -14.56 -4.09 -6.67
C LEU A 288 -15.96 -4.20 -7.30
N LEU A 289 -16.12 -3.76 -8.55
CA LEU A 289 -17.37 -3.89 -9.29
C LEU A 289 -17.77 -5.36 -9.46
N SER A 290 -16.81 -6.22 -9.80
CA SER A 290 -17.00 -7.67 -9.90
C SER A 290 -17.47 -8.27 -8.56
N THR A 291 -16.76 -7.96 -7.46
CA THR A 291 -17.11 -8.41 -6.10
C THR A 291 -18.52 -7.99 -5.70
N ILE A 292 -18.84 -6.70 -5.87
CA ILE A 292 -20.16 -6.17 -5.52
C ILE A 292 -21.23 -6.82 -6.38
N THR A 293 -20.96 -7.07 -7.66
CA THR A 293 -21.90 -7.77 -8.55
C THR A 293 -22.15 -9.20 -8.11
N ALA A 294 -21.11 -9.92 -7.68
CA ALA A 294 -21.23 -11.28 -7.19
C ALA A 294 -22.10 -11.36 -5.92
N PHE A 295 -21.96 -10.41 -4.99
CA PHE A 295 -22.69 -10.42 -3.71
C PHE A 295 -24.07 -9.76 -3.75
N ALA A 296 -24.16 -8.55 -4.31
CA ALA A 296 -25.39 -7.75 -4.31
C ALA A 296 -26.30 -8.07 -5.51
N GLY A 297 -25.75 -8.72 -6.54
CA GLY A 297 -26.42 -8.97 -7.81
C GLY A 297 -26.51 -7.73 -8.70
N SER A 298 -26.56 -7.94 -10.02
CA SER A 298 -26.53 -6.89 -11.05
C SER A 298 -27.55 -5.77 -10.85
N ARG A 299 -28.74 -6.08 -10.32
CA ARG A 299 -29.82 -5.12 -10.09
C ARG A 299 -29.46 -4.03 -9.06
N HIS A 300 -28.68 -4.38 -8.05
CA HIS A 300 -28.31 -3.50 -6.95
C HIS A 300 -26.85 -3.06 -7.02
N THR A 301 -26.01 -3.70 -7.84
CA THR A 301 -24.59 -3.38 -8.01
C THR A 301 -24.30 -1.89 -8.10
N PRO A 302 -24.97 -1.09 -8.97
CA PRO A 302 -24.54 0.28 -9.20
C PRO A 302 -24.64 1.14 -7.93
N ALA A 303 -25.68 0.93 -7.11
CA ALA A 303 -25.88 1.68 -5.88
C ALA A 303 -24.84 1.32 -4.80
N TRP A 304 -24.53 0.03 -4.64
CA TRP A 304 -23.48 -0.41 -3.71
C TRP A 304 -22.09 0.02 -4.18
N PHE A 305 -21.85 -0.03 -5.49
CA PHE A 305 -20.60 0.43 -6.10
C PHE A 305 -20.41 1.93 -5.92
N LEU A 306 -21.47 2.73 -6.07
CA LEU A 306 -21.44 4.16 -5.76
C LEU A 306 -21.08 4.43 -4.29
N GLY A 307 -21.68 3.71 -3.35
CA GLY A 307 -21.33 3.83 -1.93
C GLY A 307 -19.86 3.50 -1.65
N ALA A 308 -19.34 2.45 -2.29
CA ALA A 308 -17.94 2.07 -2.16
C ALA A 308 -16.99 3.11 -2.80
N MET A 309 -17.35 3.67 -3.96
CA MET A 309 -16.64 4.78 -4.62
C MET A 309 -16.59 6.02 -3.72
N CYS A 310 -17.69 6.40 -3.07
CA CYS A 310 -17.71 7.50 -2.09
C CYS A 310 -16.75 7.24 -0.92
N ALA A 311 -16.76 6.01 -0.38
CA ALA A 311 -15.83 5.63 0.70
C ALA A 311 -14.37 5.72 0.24
N ILE A 312 -14.06 5.21 -0.96
CA ILE A 312 -12.71 5.30 -1.53
C ILE A 312 -12.29 6.76 -1.71
N HIS A 313 -13.15 7.61 -2.26
CA HIS A 313 -12.90 9.05 -2.38
C HIS A 313 -12.56 9.66 -1.02
N HIS A 314 -13.34 9.33 0.01
CA HIS A 314 -13.18 9.86 1.36
C HIS A 314 -11.85 9.44 2.02
N PHE A 315 -11.37 8.22 1.74
CA PHE A 315 -10.17 7.69 2.39
C PHE A 315 -8.87 7.96 1.63
N PHE A 316 -8.93 8.09 0.29
CA PHE A 316 -7.75 8.17 -0.57
C PHE A 316 -7.61 9.48 -1.35
N TYR A 317 -8.71 10.17 -1.65
CA TYR A 317 -8.69 11.39 -2.46
C TYR A 317 -8.97 12.66 -1.67
N CYS A 318 -9.02 12.57 -0.34
CA CYS A 318 -8.86 13.70 0.56
C CYS A 318 -7.39 14.13 0.62
N PRO A 319 -7.05 15.34 1.13
CA PRO A 319 -5.65 15.76 1.23
C PRO A 319 -4.90 14.79 2.17
N LEU A 320 -4.03 13.97 1.58
CA LEU A 320 -3.20 12.99 2.30
C LEU A 320 -1.80 13.56 2.49
N GLU A 321 -1.32 13.49 3.72
CA GLU A 321 0.03 13.91 4.11
C GLU A 321 1.07 12.82 3.82
N SER A 322 2.28 13.22 3.39
CA SER A 322 3.40 12.32 3.15
C SER A 322 3.83 11.59 4.42
N SER A 323 4.17 10.31 4.25
CA SER A 323 4.84 9.54 5.29
C SER A 323 6.32 9.88 5.38
N PHE A 324 6.93 10.35 4.28
CA PHE A 324 8.39 10.46 4.15
C PHE A 324 8.89 11.88 3.88
N VAL A 325 8.04 12.81 3.43
CA VAL A 325 8.46 14.19 3.10
C VAL A 325 7.86 15.19 4.08
N LEU A 326 8.73 15.95 4.71
CA LEU A 326 8.38 17.06 5.59
C LEU A 326 8.92 18.36 4.99
N ARG A 327 8.11 19.41 5.00
CA ARG A 327 8.51 20.75 4.59
C ARG A 327 8.90 21.52 5.83
N ARG A 328 10.18 21.91 5.96
CA ARG A 328 10.58 22.86 7.00
C ARG A 328 10.36 24.27 6.48
N ARG A 329 9.56 25.06 7.20
CA ARG A 329 9.41 26.49 6.94
C ARG A 329 9.99 27.27 8.13
N ARG A 330 10.84 28.25 7.84
CA ARG A 330 11.27 29.22 8.87
C ARG A 330 10.08 30.13 9.16
N VAL A 331 9.62 30.15 10.40
CA VAL A 331 8.61 31.13 10.81
C VAL A 331 9.35 32.36 11.33
N PRO A 332 9.21 33.54 10.68
CA PRO A 332 9.72 34.76 11.28
C PRO A 332 8.95 34.98 12.57
N ARG A 333 9.63 34.91 13.71
CA ARG A 333 9.04 35.25 15.00
C ARG A 333 8.53 36.69 14.90
N ARG A 334 7.22 36.89 14.89
CA ARG A 334 6.61 38.22 15.09
C ARG A 334 7.16 38.73 16.42
N GLN A 335 8.14 39.63 16.36
CA GLN A 335 8.49 40.42 17.52
C GLN A 335 7.22 41.16 17.91
N ALA A 336 6.60 40.72 19.01
CA ALA A 336 5.71 41.58 19.75
C ALA A 336 6.54 42.80 20.14
N VAL A 337 6.35 43.90 19.43
CA VAL A 337 6.78 45.22 19.87
C VAL A 337 5.99 45.49 21.15
N VAL A 338 6.52 45.00 22.27
CA VAL A 338 6.17 45.48 23.60
C VAL A 338 6.97 46.76 23.78
N GLY A 339 6.28 47.86 23.52
CA GLY A 339 6.68 49.22 23.85
C GLY A 339 5.41 50.06 23.65
N GLY A 340 4.50 50.15 24.60
CA GLY A 340 4.76 50.35 26.02
C GLY A 340 5.07 51.83 26.21
N GLY A 341 4.01 52.64 26.27
CA GLY A 341 4.10 54.07 26.50
C GLY A 341 4.57 54.42 27.91
N ASP A 342 5.17 55.61 27.97
CA ASP A 342 5.25 56.57 29.09
C ASP A 342 5.91 56.14 30.41
N HIS A 343 7.16 56.60 30.61
CA HIS A 343 7.47 57.54 31.71
C HIS A 343 8.80 58.28 31.52
N MET A 344 8.75 59.58 31.86
CA MET A 344 9.85 60.54 31.94
C MET A 344 10.94 60.14 32.94
N GLY A 345 12.17 60.54 32.63
CA GLY A 345 13.09 61.17 33.60
C GLY A 345 14.27 60.31 34.05
N GLY A 346 15.49 60.77 33.76
CA GLY A 346 16.69 60.30 34.46
C GLY A 346 17.96 60.25 33.60
N THR A 347 18.60 61.40 33.47
CA THR A 347 19.97 61.62 33.01
C THR A 347 21.00 60.75 33.74
N GLY A 348 22.00 60.21 33.03
CA GLY A 348 23.19 59.63 33.66
C GLY A 348 24.00 58.75 32.71
N ALA A 349 25.03 59.34 32.10
CA ALA A 349 26.04 58.64 31.33
C ALA A 349 26.83 57.66 32.22
N ASP A 350 27.07 56.43 31.74
CA ASP A 350 28.44 55.92 31.74
C ASP A 350 28.67 54.75 30.79
N ARG A 351 29.87 54.76 30.22
CA ARG A 351 30.44 53.78 29.28
C ARG A 351 30.67 52.44 29.99
N GLY A 352 30.26 51.34 29.36
CA GLY A 352 30.62 49.99 29.79
C GLY A 352 30.59 49.00 28.64
N VAL A 353 31.77 48.78 28.06
CA VAL A 353 32.10 47.68 27.13
C VAL A 353 31.69 46.35 27.74
N GLY A 354 30.93 45.52 27.02
CA GLY A 354 30.58 44.19 27.53
C GLY A 354 29.77 43.34 26.58
N SER A 355 30.49 42.51 25.82
CA SER A 355 30.04 41.25 25.24
C SER A 355 28.86 41.30 24.25
N GLY A 356 29.21 41.21 22.96
CA GLY A 356 28.32 40.73 21.93
C GLY A 356 27.89 39.30 22.24
N GLY A 357 26.87 39.15 23.08
CA GLY A 357 26.05 37.96 23.11
C GLY A 357 25.30 37.93 21.79
N VAL A 358 25.86 37.21 20.81
CA VAL A 358 25.07 36.61 19.73
C VAL A 358 24.04 35.76 20.44
N ALA A 359 22.88 36.35 20.70
CA ALA A 359 21.71 35.61 21.11
C ALA A 359 21.48 34.63 19.97
N ASP A 360 21.84 33.37 20.25
CA ASP A 360 21.58 32.21 19.41
C ASP A 360 20.06 32.18 19.20
N ALA A 361 19.63 32.92 18.18
CA ALA A 361 18.27 32.94 17.71
C ALA A 361 18.05 31.54 17.16
N LYS A 362 17.57 30.65 18.03
CA LYS A 362 17.02 29.36 17.63
C LYS A 362 15.87 29.68 16.70
N ASP A 363 16.17 29.71 15.40
CA ASP A 363 15.20 29.75 14.32
C ASP A 363 14.15 28.66 14.63
N GLU A 364 12.92 29.08 14.90
CA GLU A 364 11.83 28.17 15.20
C GLU A 364 11.30 27.69 13.84
N TYR A 365 11.69 26.47 13.46
CA TYR A 365 11.25 25.84 12.22
C TYR A 365 9.89 25.19 12.44
N GLU A 366 8.87 25.63 11.69
CA GLU A 366 7.60 24.91 11.62
C GLU A 366 7.75 23.79 10.58
N VAL A 367 7.55 22.55 11.01
CA VAL A 367 7.59 21.38 10.15
C VAL A 367 6.17 21.06 9.72
N SER A 368 5.83 21.33 8.45
CA SER A 368 4.52 20.98 7.89
C SER A 368 4.64 19.75 6.97
N PRO A 369 3.73 18.78 7.08
CA PRO A 369 3.72 17.62 6.20
C PRO A 369 3.37 18.03 4.76
N VAL A 370 4.07 17.46 3.78
CA VAL A 370 3.80 17.70 2.35
C VAL A 370 2.60 16.86 1.90
N GLN A 371 1.70 17.44 1.10
CA GLN A 371 0.60 16.68 0.51
C GLN A 371 1.14 15.73 -0.58
N ILE A 372 0.80 14.44 -0.51
CA ILE A 372 1.25 13.42 -1.47
C ILE A 372 0.38 13.44 -2.73
N ASN A 373 -0.93 13.56 -2.52
CA ASN A 373 -1.87 13.40 -3.60
C ASN A 373 -1.86 14.66 -4.45
N GLU A 374 -1.73 14.52 -5.76
CA GLU A 374 -1.83 15.68 -6.64
C GLU A 374 -3.28 15.90 -7.10
N ARG A 375 -3.49 17.07 -7.69
CA ARG A 375 -4.79 17.49 -8.20
C ARG A 375 -5.34 16.61 -9.33
N PRO A 376 -4.55 16.14 -10.33
CA PRO A 376 -5.14 15.41 -11.45
C PRO A 376 -5.75 14.09 -11.00
N GLU A 377 -5.17 13.37 -10.05
CA GLU A 377 -5.73 12.11 -9.55
C GLU A 377 -7.07 12.33 -8.84
N ALA A 378 -7.16 13.38 -8.02
CA ALA A 378 -8.42 13.76 -7.34
C ALA A 378 -9.49 14.21 -8.34
N ILE A 379 -9.13 15.02 -9.35
CA ILE A 379 -10.05 15.44 -10.42
C ILE A 379 -10.56 14.22 -11.19
N ILE A 380 -9.66 13.35 -11.65
CA ILE A 380 -10.01 12.15 -12.40
C ILE A 380 -10.96 11.28 -11.58
N PHE A 381 -10.62 10.99 -10.32
CA PHE A 381 -11.48 10.15 -9.49
C PHE A 381 -12.83 10.81 -9.19
N THR A 382 -12.88 12.13 -9.00
CA THR A 382 -14.14 12.87 -8.79
C THR A 382 -15.04 12.79 -10.04
N LEU A 383 -14.47 12.90 -11.24
CA LEU A 383 -15.20 12.70 -12.49
C LEU A 383 -15.70 11.25 -12.64
N LEU A 384 -14.87 10.26 -12.28
CA LEU A 384 -15.30 8.87 -12.23
C LEU A 384 -16.43 8.67 -11.23
N LEU A 385 -16.35 9.25 -10.03
CA LEU A 385 -17.38 9.15 -8.99
C LEU A 385 -18.75 9.68 -9.48
N LEU A 386 -18.75 10.78 -10.23
CA LEU A 386 -19.97 11.38 -10.79
C LEU A 386 -20.58 10.56 -11.94
N LEU A 387 -19.74 10.04 -12.84
CA LEU A 387 -20.20 9.47 -14.11
C LEU A 387 -20.28 7.94 -14.08
N LEU A 388 -19.27 7.27 -13.52
CA LEU A 388 -19.08 5.82 -13.64
C LEU A 388 -20.25 5.00 -13.07
N PRO A 389 -20.80 5.30 -11.87
CA PRO A 389 -21.91 4.51 -11.34
C PRO A 389 -23.18 4.65 -12.18
N THR A 390 -23.42 5.82 -12.76
CA THR A 390 -24.56 6.09 -13.64
C THR A 390 -24.39 5.39 -14.98
N THR A 391 -23.20 5.42 -15.58
CA THR A 391 -22.92 4.70 -16.84
C THR A 391 -23.06 3.20 -16.64
N ILE A 392 -22.51 2.64 -15.55
CA ILE A 392 -22.69 1.21 -15.21
C ILE A 392 -24.17 0.87 -15.05
N TYR A 393 -24.95 1.70 -14.37
CA TYR A 393 -26.39 1.48 -14.24
C TYR A 393 -27.07 1.39 -15.61
N VAL A 394 -26.82 2.36 -16.49
CA VAL A 394 -27.39 2.41 -17.84
C VAL A 394 -26.95 1.20 -18.67
N SER A 395 -25.68 0.82 -18.62
CA SER A 395 -25.14 -0.33 -19.34
C SER A 395 -25.74 -1.67 -18.88
N PHE A 396 -26.19 -1.78 -17.63
CA PHE A 396 -26.86 -2.97 -17.12
C PHE A 396 -28.35 -3.02 -17.48
N GLN A 397 -28.94 -1.94 -18.00
CA GLN A 397 -30.33 -1.94 -18.42
C GLN A 397 -30.47 -2.41 -19.87
N GLY A 398 -31.07 -3.59 -20.06
CA GLY A 398 -31.44 -4.08 -21.40
C GLY A 398 -32.64 -3.37 -22.02
N ASN A 399 -33.61 -2.94 -21.20
CA ASN A 399 -34.88 -2.39 -21.66
C ASN A 399 -35.02 -0.90 -21.33
N LEU A 400 -34.10 -0.09 -21.87
CA LEU A 400 -34.06 1.35 -21.59
C LEU A 400 -35.35 2.07 -22.01
N LEU A 401 -35.91 1.72 -23.16
CA LEU A 401 -37.08 2.38 -23.74
C LEU A 401 -38.40 1.96 -23.07
N GLU A 402 -38.58 0.68 -22.74
CA GLU A 402 -39.82 0.18 -22.15
C GLU A 402 -40.07 0.74 -20.74
N ALA A 403 -39.00 0.89 -19.96
CA ALA A 403 -39.05 1.41 -18.60
C ALA A 403 -38.39 2.80 -18.47
N TRP A 404 -38.48 3.62 -19.52
CA TRP A 404 -37.74 4.90 -19.63
C TRP A 404 -37.91 5.81 -18.41
N LEU A 405 -39.13 5.94 -17.88
CA LEU A 405 -39.40 6.79 -16.71
C LEU A 405 -38.71 6.25 -15.44
N THR A 406 -38.75 4.93 -15.22
CA THR A 406 -38.09 4.29 -14.08
C THR A 406 -36.57 4.42 -14.20
N ASN A 407 -36.05 4.25 -15.41
CA ASN A 407 -34.63 4.39 -15.69
C ASN A 407 -34.15 5.84 -15.49
N LEU A 408 -34.94 6.82 -15.93
CA LEU A 408 -34.68 8.25 -15.72
C LEU A 408 -34.63 8.60 -14.22
N ILE A 409 -35.59 8.11 -13.43
CA ILE A 409 -35.61 8.35 -11.98
C ILE A 409 -34.40 7.70 -11.31
N ASN A 410 -34.01 6.50 -11.73
CA ASN A 410 -32.85 5.81 -11.20
C ASN A 410 -31.53 6.48 -11.59
N THR A 411 -31.36 6.93 -12.83
CA THR A 411 -30.16 7.66 -13.24
C THR A 411 -30.06 9.00 -12.51
N ALA A 412 -31.18 9.72 -12.36
CA ALA A 412 -31.23 10.94 -11.56
C ALA A 412 -30.82 10.68 -10.11
N GLY A 413 -31.37 9.65 -9.46
CA GLY A 413 -30.97 9.27 -8.09
C GLY A 413 -29.48 8.93 -7.98
N MET A 414 -28.95 8.14 -8.93
CA MET A 414 -27.53 7.76 -8.99
C MET A 414 -26.59 8.95 -9.19
N LEU A 415 -27.06 10.01 -9.86
CA LEU A 415 -26.30 11.24 -10.08
C LEU A 415 -26.45 12.23 -8.91
N CYS A 416 -27.61 12.27 -8.26
CA CYS A 416 -27.86 13.11 -7.08
C CYS A 416 -27.00 12.70 -5.88
N VAL A 417 -26.84 11.40 -5.61
CA VAL A 417 -26.04 10.91 -4.46
C VAL A 417 -24.59 11.43 -4.45
N PRO A 418 -23.77 11.28 -5.51
CA PRO A 418 -22.40 11.78 -5.51
C PRO A 418 -22.36 13.31 -5.46
N ILE A 419 -23.33 14.01 -6.07
CA ILE A 419 -23.43 15.47 -5.97
C ILE A 419 -23.67 15.90 -4.51
N VAL A 420 -24.62 15.28 -3.81
CA VAL A 420 -24.87 15.53 -2.38
C VAL A 420 -23.63 15.24 -1.55
N TYR A 421 -22.93 14.14 -1.83
CA TYR A 421 -21.70 13.79 -1.15
C TYR A 421 -20.61 14.86 -1.34
N LEU A 422 -20.42 15.36 -2.57
CA LEU A 422 -19.45 16.44 -2.84
C LEU A 422 -19.86 17.74 -2.15
N CYS A 423 -21.15 18.07 -2.14
CA CYS A 423 -21.69 19.28 -1.49
C CYS A 423 -21.75 19.20 0.04
N TRP A 424 -21.65 18.00 0.64
CA TRP A 424 -21.68 17.79 2.10
C TRP A 424 -20.54 18.52 2.79
N ASP A 425 -19.32 18.26 2.33
CA ASP A 425 -18.10 18.89 2.83
C ASP A 425 -17.20 19.26 1.65
N PRO A 426 -17.47 20.40 0.98
CA PRO A 426 -16.76 20.79 -0.23
C PRO A 426 -15.29 21.13 0.04
N GLU A 427 -14.93 21.54 1.26
CA GLU A 427 -13.54 21.83 1.60
C GLU A 427 -12.69 20.58 1.59
N ARG A 428 -13.27 19.45 1.99
CA ARG A 428 -12.61 18.16 2.00
C ARG A 428 -12.72 17.43 0.67
N SER A 429 -13.90 17.44 0.04
CA SER A 429 -14.17 16.67 -1.16
C SER A 429 -13.62 17.32 -2.42
N LEU A 430 -13.61 18.65 -2.48
CA LEU A 430 -13.11 19.45 -3.60
C LEU A 430 -11.85 20.22 -3.20
N TRP A 431 -11.05 19.63 -2.31
CA TRP A 431 -9.85 20.26 -1.75
C TRP A 431 -8.86 20.72 -2.82
N PHE A 432 -8.81 20.02 -3.95
CA PHE A 432 -7.94 20.32 -5.09
C PHE A 432 -8.31 21.63 -5.81
N LEU A 433 -9.49 22.19 -5.55
CA LEU A 433 -9.91 23.52 -6.01
C LEU A 433 -9.55 24.63 -5.02
N LEU A 434 -9.04 24.30 -3.82
CA LEU A 434 -8.64 25.32 -2.86
C LEU A 434 -7.25 25.90 -3.18
N PRO A 435 -7.10 27.24 -3.09
CA PRO A 435 -5.79 27.86 -3.17
C PRO A 435 -4.96 27.49 -1.93
N GLU A 436 -3.68 27.25 -2.14
CA GLU A 436 -2.69 26.86 -1.13
C GLU A 436 -2.28 28.09 -0.30
N ARG A 437 -3.23 28.66 0.47
CA ARG A 437 -3.12 29.82 1.37
C ARG A 437 -2.62 31.16 0.76
N GLN A 438 -3.50 32.17 0.88
CA GLN A 438 -3.22 33.62 0.92
C GLN A 438 -2.80 34.39 -0.36
N ALA A 439 -2.62 33.77 -1.51
CA ALA A 439 -2.56 34.53 -2.77
C ALA A 439 -3.97 34.65 -3.39
N LEU A 440 -4.69 35.72 -3.07
CA LEU A 440 -5.96 36.08 -3.74
C LEU A 440 -5.78 36.18 -5.28
N SER A 441 -4.56 36.45 -5.74
CA SER A 441 -4.18 36.49 -7.15
C SER A 441 -4.15 35.12 -7.86
N GLY A 442 -4.19 34.00 -7.13
CA GLY A 442 -4.12 32.65 -7.71
C GLY A 442 -5.47 31.97 -7.92
N CYS A 443 -6.60 32.58 -7.56
CA CYS A 443 -7.89 31.86 -7.56
C CYS A 443 -8.32 31.39 -8.96
N ALA A 444 -8.01 32.17 -10.01
CA ALA A 444 -8.36 31.84 -11.39
C ALA A 444 -7.55 30.65 -11.96
N ASP A 445 -6.32 30.42 -11.47
CA ASP A 445 -5.48 29.31 -11.94
C ASP A 445 -5.93 27.95 -11.36
N TYR A 446 -6.70 27.98 -10.27
CA TYR A 446 -7.06 26.79 -9.48
C TYR A 446 -8.51 26.39 -9.73
N ASP A 447 -9.40 27.37 -9.92
CA ASP A 447 -10.80 27.16 -10.23
C ASP A 447 -11.26 28.13 -11.35
N PRO A 448 -10.84 27.90 -12.61
CA PRO A 448 -11.16 28.80 -13.73
C PRO A 448 -12.66 28.86 -14.02
N LEU A 449 -13.42 27.84 -13.59
CA LEU A 449 -14.85 27.72 -13.81
C LEU A 449 -15.69 28.20 -12.60
N GLY A 450 -15.06 28.59 -11.49
CA GLY A 450 -15.76 28.98 -10.27
C GLY A 450 -16.64 27.87 -9.69
N VAL A 451 -16.27 26.59 -9.90
CA VAL A 451 -17.04 25.42 -9.44
C VAL A 451 -17.22 25.47 -7.93
N ARG A 452 -16.21 25.88 -7.18
CA ARG A 452 -16.28 25.97 -5.71
C ARG A 452 -17.26 27.06 -5.27
N GLU A 453 -17.21 28.23 -5.90
CA GLU A 453 -18.13 29.33 -5.59
C GLU A 453 -19.56 28.93 -5.92
N ALA A 454 -19.78 28.28 -7.07
CA ALA A 454 -21.07 27.74 -7.46
C ALA A 454 -21.56 26.68 -6.46
N VAL A 455 -20.71 25.73 -6.07
CA VAL A 455 -21.07 24.71 -5.07
C VAL A 455 -21.46 25.37 -3.76
N ASN A 456 -20.69 26.34 -3.26
CA ASN A 456 -21.01 27.03 -2.01
C ASN A 456 -22.30 27.87 -2.11
N ALA A 457 -22.54 28.55 -3.23
CA ALA A 457 -23.73 29.36 -3.44
C ALA A 457 -25.01 28.51 -3.58
N TYR A 458 -24.93 27.39 -4.31
CA TYR A 458 -26.08 26.55 -4.62
C TYR A 458 -26.24 25.33 -3.71
N ARG A 459 -25.30 25.07 -2.79
CA ARG A 459 -25.30 23.93 -1.85
C ARG A 459 -26.66 23.72 -1.18
N MET A 460 -27.27 24.79 -0.67
CA MET A 460 -28.59 24.70 -0.01
C MET A 460 -29.67 24.23 -0.97
N TRP A 461 -29.72 24.78 -2.19
CA TRP A 461 -30.68 24.40 -3.22
C TRP A 461 -30.46 22.97 -3.71
N VAL A 462 -29.20 22.56 -3.87
CA VAL A 462 -28.83 21.18 -4.19
C VAL A 462 -29.33 20.22 -3.11
N PHE A 463 -29.13 20.54 -1.82
CA PHE A 463 -29.68 19.72 -0.75
C PHE A 463 -31.20 19.66 -0.80
N VAL A 464 -31.90 20.79 -0.93
CA VAL A 464 -33.37 20.80 -1.00
C VAL A 464 -33.87 19.94 -2.16
N GLY A 465 -33.27 20.09 -3.36
CA GLY A 465 -33.61 19.27 -4.52
C GLY A 465 -33.34 17.78 -4.28
N CYS A 466 -32.18 17.44 -3.72
CA CYS A 466 -31.84 16.05 -3.45
C CYS A 466 -32.65 15.44 -2.29
N MET A 467 -33.12 16.24 -1.33
CA MET A 467 -34.05 15.79 -0.28
C MET A 467 -35.44 15.48 -0.84
N ALA A 468 -35.84 16.09 -1.96
CA ALA A 468 -37.05 15.68 -2.66
C ALA A 468 -36.85 14.35 -3.43
N VAL A 469 -35.64 14.10 -3.96
CA VAL A 469 -35.38 12.94 -4.85
C VAL A 469 -34.90 11.70 -4.09
N LEU A 470 -33.89 11.82 -3.22
CA LEU A 470 -33.18 10.69 -2.61
C LEU A 470 -34.04 9.84 -1.67
N PRO A 471 -34.86 10.40 -0.76
CA PRO A 471 -35.70 9.58 0.11
C PRO A 471 -36.74 8.79 -0.68
N ASN A 472 -37.39 9.44 -1.66
CA ASN A 472 -38.37 8.79 -2.52
C ASN A 472 -37.73 7.72 -3.42
N TRP A 473 -36.54 8.00 -3.95
CA TRP A 473 -35.75 7.03 -4.69
C TRP A 473 -35.33 5.83 -3.82
N GLY A 474 -34.89 6.08 -2.59
CA GLY A 474 -34.53 5.05 -1.62
C GLY A 474 -35.71 4.15 -1.24
N VAL A 475 -36.87 4.75 -0.98
CA VAL A 475 -38.12 4.02 -0.71
C VAL A 475 -38.50 3.14 -1.88
N TYR A 476 -38.49 3.69 -3.09
CA TYR A 476 -38.76 2.95 -4.31
C TYR A 476 -37.82 1.76 -4.47
N ARG A 477 -36.51 1.95 -4.25
CA ARG A 477 -35.50 0.88 -4.33
C ARG A 477 -35.68 -0.18 -3.25
N LEU A 478 -35.96 0.20 -2.01
CA LEU A 478 -36.19 -0.72 -0.90
C LEU A 478 -37.44 -1.59 -1.14
N LEU A 479 -38.55 -0.98 -1.53
CA LEU A 479 -39.81 -1.68 -1.82
C LEU A 479 -39.74 -2.56 -3.07
N SER A 480 -38.88 -2.20 -4.04
CA SER A 480 -38.65 -3.00 -5.25
C SER A 480 -37.53 -4.03 -5.09
N SER A 481 -36.78 -4.01 -3.99
CA SER A 481 -35.70 -4.95 -3.69
C SER A 481 -36.21 -6.30 -3.16
N ARG A 482 -35.30 -7.27 -3.03
CA ARG A 482 -35.60 -8.54 -2.34
C ARG A 482 -36.03 -8.33 -0.89
N TYR A 483 -35.64 -7.23 -0.25
CA TYR A 483 -36.02 -6.89 1.13
C TYR A 483 -37.46 -6.44 1.29
N ARG A 484 -38.25 -6.43 0.21
CA ARG A 484 -39.70 -6.19 0.28
C ARG A 484 -40.39 -7.10 1.32
N PHE A 485 -39.87 -8.31 1.56
CA PHE A 485 -40.43 -9.22 2.57
C PHE A 485 -40.48 -8.62 3.97
N LEU A 486 -39.56 -7.71 4.32
CA LEU A 486 -39.55 -7.00 5.61
C LEU A 486 -40.80 -6.12 5.80
N PHE A 487 -41.50 -5.80 4.71
CA PHE A 487 -42.65 -4.90 4.68
C PHE A 487 -43.94 -5.60 4.19
N ASN A 488 -43.92 -6.93 4.03
CA ASN A 488 -45.08 -7.70 3.56
C ASN A 488 -46.26 -7.69 4.55
N GLY A 489 -46.01 -7.36 5.83
CA GLY A 489 -47.07 -7.23 6.84
C GLY A 489 -47.88 -5.93 6.77
N GLN A 490 -47.49 -4.97 5.92
CA GLN A 490 -48.24 -3.74 5.70
C GLN A 490 -48.72 -3.62 4.25
N PRO A 491 -49.97 -3.19 4.02
CA PRO A 491 -50.49 -3.03 2.67
C PRO A 491 -49.78 -1.86 1.96
N PRO A 492 -49.38 -2.01 0.68
CA PRO A 492 -48.99 -0.86 -0.14
C PRO A 492 -50.23 0.03 -0.32
N PRO A 493 -50.22 1.33 0.04
CA PRO A 493 -49.07 2.25 0.08
C PRO A 493 -48.51 2.61 1.46
N LEU A 494 -49.07 2.09 2.56
CA LEU A 494 -48.72 2.51 3.92
C LEU A 494 -47.25 2.24 4.26
N ASN A 495 -46.73 1.11 3.81
CA ASN A 495 -45.31 0.76 3.96
C ASN A 495 -44.38 1.81 3.33
N GLY A 496 -44.71 2.33 2.14
CA GLY A 496 -43.95 3.38 1.48
C GLY A 496 -44.03 4.70 2.23
N ILE A 497 -45.22 5.09 2.70
CA ILE A 497 -45.39 6.32 3.48
C ILE A 497 -44.60 6.25 4.79
N CYS A 498 -44.70 5.15 5.54
CA CYS A 498 -43.94 4.96 6.78
C CYS A 498 -42.43 5.02 6.54
N LEU A 499 -41.95 4.41 5.45
CA LEU A 499 -40.52 4.38 5.13
C LEU A 499 -40.01 5.74 4.64
N SER A 500 -40.83 6.48 3.88
CA SER A 500 -40.55 7.88 3.53
C SER A 500 -40.49 8.73 4.80
N VAL A 501 -41.50 8.65 5.68
CA VAL A 501 -41.52 9.41 6.95
C VAL A 501 -40.30 9.08 7.80
N ALA A 502 -39.91 7.81 7.91
CA ALA A 502 -38.72 7.40 8.63
C ALA A 502 -37.45 8.00 8.02
N LEU A 503 -37.27 7.94 6.69
CA LEU A 503 -36.11 8.52 6.01
C LEU A 503 -36.07 10.04 6.18
N TYR A 504 -37.18 10.73 5.95
CA TYR A 504 -37.27 12.17 6.18
C TYR A 504 -37.00 12.56 7.64
N ALA A 505 -37.46 11.77 8.61
CA ALA A 505 -37.17 11.98 10.02
C ALA A 505 -35.68 11.78 10.35
N THR A 506 -35.04 10.72 9.82
CA THR A 506 -33.60 10.49 10.02
C THR A 506 -32.74 11.61 9.44
N ILE A 507 -33.12 12.11 8.27
CA ILE A 507 -32.50 13.26 7.61
C ILE A 507 -32.68 14.53 8.45
N LEU A 508 -33.90 14.78 8.94
CA LEU A 508 -34.17 15.94 9.78
C LEU A 508 -33.36 15.88 11.08
N GLN A 509 -33.20 14.68 11.65
CA GLN A 509 -32.39 14.45 12.83
C GLN A 509 -30.90 14.70 12.57
N SER A 510 -30.35 14.27 11.42
CA SER A 510 -28.95 14.55 11.07
C SER A 510 -28.71 16.05 10.87
N PHE A 511 -29.61 16.76 10.20
CA PHE A 511 -29.52 18.23 10.07
C PHE A 511 -29.56 18.95 11.41
N ARG A 512 -30.37 18.46 12.36
CA ARG A 512 -30.47 19.06 13.70
C ARG A 512 -29.20 18.87 14.52
N GLN A 513 -28.43 17.81 14.28
CA GLN A 513 -27.15 17.57 14.96
C GLN A 513 -26.01 18.42 14.43
N GLU A 514 -26.08 18.84 13.16
CA GLU A 514 -25.07 19.71 12.52
C GLU A 514 -25.35 21.21 12.69
N ALA A 515 -26.52 21.59 13.18
CA ALA A 515 -26.77 22.97 13.58
C ALA A 515 -25.83 23.30 14.75
N PRO A 516 -24.86 24.23 14.59
CA PRO A 516 -24.04 24.64 15.71
C PRO A 516 -24.97 25.15 16.80
N ARG A 517 -24.80 24.65 18.02
CA ARG A 517 -25.36 25.29 19.22
C ARG A 517 -24.79 26.70 19.27
N ARG A 518 -25.48 27.65 18.65
CA ARG A 518 -25.22 29.07 18.80
C ARG A 518 -25.65 29.49 20.20
#